data_AF-A0A8S3AXB1-F1
#
_entry.id   AF-A0A8S3AXB1-F1
#
_cell.length_a   1.000
_cell.length_b   1.000
_cell.length_c   1.000
_cell.angle_alpha   90.00
_cell.angle_beta   90.00
_cell.angle_gamma   90.00
#
_symmetry.space_group_name_H-M   'P 1'
#
loop_
_entity.id
_entity.type
_entity.pdbx_description
1 polymer ?
#
loop_
_entity_poly.entity_id
_entity_poly.type
_entity_poly.pdbx_seq_one_letter_code
_entity_poly.pdbx_strand_id
1 'polypeptide(L)' 'MNYSVTAGGKRLRPLLMMMVCDLYHIDLKNILPLACGIEYLHTSSLILDDLPAQDNSDLRRGRPTLHKTT' A
#
# COMPACT_ATOMS: atom_id res chain seq x y z
N MET A 1 -2.23 -2.45 12.29
CA MET A 1 -1.53 -2.17 11.02
C MET A 1 -1.92 -3.09 9.87
N ASN A 2 -2.03 -4.41 10.08
CA ASN A 2 -2.37 -5.34 8.98
C ASN A 2 -3.71 -5.05 8.30
N TYR A 3 -4.70 -4.48 9.01
CA TYR A 3 -6.02 -4.18 8.44
C TYR A 3 -5.96 -3.43 7.10
N SER A 4 -5.32 -2.26 7.06
CA SER A 4 -5.27 -1.42 5.86
C SER A 4 -4.38 -2.02 4.77
N VAL A 5 -3.30 -2.71 5.16
CA VAL A 5 -2.36 -3.34 4.21
C VAL A 5 -3.01 -4.54 3.54
N THR A 6 -3.81 -5.34 4.25
CA THR A 6 -4.50 -6.52 3.72
C THR A 6 -5.89 -6.21 3.14
N ALA A 7 -6.33 -4.94 3.17
CA ALA A 7 -7.60 -4.47 2.60
C ALA A 7 -7.64 -4.47 1.05
N GLY A 8 -6.82 -5.29 0.40
CA GLY A 8 -6.71 -5.38 -1.06
C GLY A 8 -5.88 -4.24 -1.65
N GLY A 9 -6.14 -3.88 -2.91
CA GLY A 9 -5.42 -2.84 -3.66
C GLY A 9 -4.83 -3.34 -4.97
N LYS A 10 -4.55 -2.41 -5.89
CA LYS A 10 -4.02 -2.74 -7.23
C LYS A 10 -2.56 -3.22 -7.21
N ARG A 11 -1.83 -2.93 -6.13
CA ARG A 11 -0.39 -3.23 -5.98
C ARG A 11 0.45 -2.72 -7.16
N LEU A 12 0.05 -1.58 -7.72
CA LEU A 12 0.69 -1.05 -8.93
C LEU A 12 2.14 -0.65 -8.68
N ARG A 13 2.45 -0.06 -7.52
CA ARG A 13 3.80 0.39 -7.17
C ARG A 13 4.80 -0.77 -7.03
N PRO A 14 4.53 -1.81 -6.20
CA PRO A 14 5.43 -2.96 -6.14
C PRO A 14 5.52 -3.68 -7.49
N LEU A 15 4.43 -3.77 -8.26
CA LEU A 15 4.47 -4.39 -9.59
C LEU A 15 5.39 -3.63 -10.55
N LEU A 16 5.27 -2.30 -10.63
CA LEU A 16 6.14 -1.47 -11.47
C LEU A 16 7.61 -1.60 -11.06
N MET A 17 7.88 -1.60 -9.76
CA MET A 17 9.24 -1.80 -9.26
C MET A 17 9.80 -3.16 -9.69
N MET A 18 9.04 -4.23 -9.50
CA MET A 18 9.45 -5.58 -9.89
C MET A 18 9.65 -5.69 -11.41
N MET A 19 8.80 -5.09 -12.23
CA MET A 19 8.95 -5.06 -13.69
C MET A 19 10.25 -4.35 -14.12
N VAL A 20 10.59 -3.24 -13.47
CA VAL A 20 11.85 -2.52 -13.74
C VAL A 20 13.04 -3.38 -13.31
N CYS A 21 12.99 -4.04 -12.15
CA CYS A 21 14.07 -4.93 -11.71
C CYS A 21 14.25 -6.14 -12.63
N ASP A 22 13.16 -6.72 -13.12
CA ASP A 22 13.17 -7.84 -14.08
C ASP A 22 13.79 -7.43 -15.42
N LEU A 23 13.49 -6.21 -15.90
CA LEU A 23 14.10 -5.63 -17.11
C LEU A 23 15.64 -5.56 -17.02
N TYR A 24 16.19 -5.39 -15.82
CA TYR A 24 17.64 -5.38 -15.57
C TYR A 24 18.18 -6.72 -15.05
N HIS A 25 17.39 -7.80 -15.13
CA HIS A 25 17.76 -9.14 -14.67
C HIS A 25 18.16 -9.23 -13.19
N ILE A 26 17.57 -8.39 -12.35
CA ILE A 26 17.77 -8.43 -10.90
C ILE A 26 16.88 -9.53 -10.32
N ASP A 27 17.44 -10.38 -9.44
CA ASP A 27 16.66 -11.42 -8.75
C ASP A 27 15.52 -10.81 -7.93
N LEU A 28 14.28 -11.10 -8.34
CA LEU A 28 13.06 -10.61 -7.71
C LEU A 28 12.95 -11.03 -6.24
N LYS A 29 13.59 -12.14 -5.82
CA LYS A 29 13.61 -12.55 -4.41
C LYS A 29 14.31 -11.52 -3.53
N ASN A 30 15.39 -10.91 -4.03
CA ASN A 30 16.14 -9.89 -3.30
C ASN A 30 15.38 -8.56 -3.25
N ILE A 31 14.51 -8.32 -4.23
CA ILE A 31 13.74 -7.08 -4.36
C ILE A 31 12.41 -7.13 -3.59
N LEU A 32 11.89 -8.33 -3.32
CA LEU A 32 10.59 -8.50 -2.66
C LEU A 32 10.45 -7.70 -1.34
N PRO A 33 11.43 -7.66 -0.42
CA PRO A 33 11.34 -6.84 0.79
C PRO A 33 11.18 -5.34 0.49
N LEU A 34 11.87 -4.84 -0.54
CA LEU A 34 11.82 -3.44 -0.94
C LEU A 34 10.48 -3.10 -1.63
N ALA A 35 9.97 -4.00 -2.48
CA ALA A 35 8.64 -3.88 -3.07
C ALA A 35 7.54 -3.84 -1.99
N CYS A 36 7.64 -4.70 -0.97
CA CYS A 36 6.77 -4.66 0.20
C CYS A 36 6.89 -3.32 0.96
N GLY A 37 8.10 -2.82 1.18
CA GLY A 37 8.37 -1.54 1.82
C GLY A 37 7.67 -0.36 1.12
N ILE A 38 7.70 -0.32 -0.21
CA ILE A 38 7.00 0.70 -1.00
C ILE A 38 5.48 0.62 -0.80
N GLU A 39 4.91 -0.58 -0.74
CA GLU A 39 3.47 -0.74 -0.51
C GLU A 39 3.07 -0.40 0.94
N TYR A 40 3.95 -0.63 1.92
CA TYR A 40 3.77 -0.13 3.29
C TYR A 40 3.74 1.39 3.33
N LEU A 41 4.70 2.06 2.69
CA LEU A 41 4.75 3.52 2.62
C LEU A 41 3.51 4.10 1.91
N HIS A 42 3.09 3.46 0.82
CA HIS A 42 1.84 3.84 0.17
C HIS A 42 0.64 3.70 1.10
N THR A 43 0.54 2.57 1.80
CA THR A 43 -0.61 2.33 2.67
C THR A 43 -0.61 3.29 3.86
N SER A 44 0.56 3.66 4.39
CA SER A 44 0.64 4.67 5.45
C SER A 44 0.20 6.04 4.98
N SER A 45 0.52 6.44 3.74
CA SER A 45 0.03 7.71 3.20
C SER A 45 -1.49 7.73 3.14
N LEU A 46 -2.11 6.64 2.65
CA LEU A 46 -3.58 6.54 2.60
C LEU A 46 -4.24 6.59 3.97
N ILE A 47 -3.62 6.01 5.00
CA ILE A 47 -4.15 6.08 6.37
C ILE A 47 -4.18 7.52 6.86
N LEU A 48 -3.13 8.30 6.56
CA LEU A 48 -3.06 9.71 6.94
C LEU A 48 -4.07 10.55 6.15
N ASP A 49 -4.16 10.32 4.84
CA ASP A 49 -5.13 10.99 3.96
C ASP A 49 -6.56 10.75 4.44
N ASP A 50 -6.87 9.53 4.90
CA ASP A 50 -8.22 9.18 5.36
C ASP A 50 -8.62 9.88 6.68
N LEU A 51 -7.70 10.47 7.46
CA LEU A 51 -8.01 11.07 8.77
C LEU A 51 -8.98 12.26 8.68
N PRO A 52 -9.73 12.58 9.77
CA PRO A 52 -10.65 13.72 9.80
C PRO A 52 -10.02 15.08 9.51
N ALA A 53 -8.72 15.21 9.78
CA ALA A 53 -7.94 16.43 9.51
C ALA A 53 -7.51 16.58 8.04
N GLN A 54 -7.67 15.53 7.23
CA GLN A 54 -7.38 15.54 5.79
C GLN A 54 -8.68 15.30 5.01
N ASP A 55 -8.86 14.10 4.43
CA ASP A 55 -10.02 13.83 3.57
C ASP A 55 -11.25 13.38 4.37
N ASN A 56 -11.10 13.07 5.66
CA ASN A 56 -12.17 12.56 6.54
C ASN A 56 -12.97 11.42 5.89
N SER A 57 -12.26 10.49 5.24
CA SER A 57 -12.89 9.45 4.43
C SER A 57 -13.42 8.33 5.32
N ASP A 58 -14.70 7.98 5.16
CA ASP A 58 -15.32 6.91 5.94
C ASP A 58 -15.01 5.51 5.40
N LEU A 59 -14.84 5.40 4.07
CA LEU A 59 -14.63 4.13 3.37
C LEU A 59 -13.41 4.18 2.46
N ARG A 60 -12.67 3.08 2.40
CA ARG A 60 -11.63 2.82 1.41
C ARG A 60 -11.73 1.39 0.90
N ARG A 61 -11.77 1.23 -0.42
CA ARG A 61 -11.89 -0.08 -1.10
C ARG A 61 -13.09 -0.89 -0.60
N GLY A 62 -14.21 -0.21 -0.33
CA GLY A 62 -15.44 -0.84 0.16
C GLY A 62 -15.40 -1.29 1.63
N ARG A 63 -14.39 -0.90 2.40
CA ARG A 63 -14.25 -1.20 3.83
C ARG A 63 -14.12 0.10 4.64
N PRO A 64 -14.50 0.13 5.93
CA PRO A 64 -14.25 1.28 6.79
C PRO A 64 -12.77 1.66 6.82
N THR A 65 -12.47 2.97 6.81
CA THR A 65 -11.09 3.43 6.99
C THR A 65 -10.62 3.18 8.42
N LEU A 66 -9.30 3.15 8.64
CA LEU A 66 -8.73 2.70 9.91
C LEU A 66 -9.23 3.49 11.13
N HIS A 67 -9.47 4.79 10.98
CA HIS A 67 -9.96 5.63 12.08
C HIS A 67 -11.45 5.44 12.37
N LYS A 68 -12.18 4.71 11.50
CA LYS A 68 -13.58 4.33 11.65
C LYS A 68 -13.78 2.87 12.10
N THR A 69 -12.72 2.06 12.19
CA THR A 69 -12.78 0.63 12.53
C THR A 69 -12.70 0.34 14.03
N THR A 70 -13.16 1.26 14.89
CA THR A 70 -13.17 1.07 16.35
C THR A 70 -13.88 -0.21 16.76
#